data_AF-A0A259BGM9-F1
#
_entry.id   AF-A0A259BGM9-F1
#
_cell.length_a   1.000
_cell.length_b   1.000
_cell.length_c   1.000
_cell.angle_alpha   90.00
_cell.angle_beta   90.00
_cell.angle_gamma   90.00
#
_symmetry.space_group_name_H-M   'P 1'
#
loop_
_entity.id
_entity.type
_entity.pdbx_description
1 polymer ?
#
loop_
_entity_poly.entity_id
_entity_poly.type
_entity_poly.pdbx_seq_one_letter_code
_entity_poly.pdbx_strand_id
1 'polypeptide(L)'
;DGALGAALAELAGALKAARYGVLTWNAGALDPAEGEPIVGHAAAIVAKLNETTRAAVFPLGGRDNLIGAHQMALWRFGYPLRTLVAHGEASHAPGLYATSRAVRDADLLLHVSAFRPDPPPAFSSGPLIALAHPHTEFPREPDVFIPVGTPGVDHAGQVFRMDSVVCLPLVKLREAGLASVGQAAAAILQSGRAP
;
A
#
# COMPACT_ATOMS: atom_id res chain seq x y z
N ASP A 1 -10.13 0.10 34.97
CA ASP A 1 -11.07 0.60 36.00
C ASP A 1 -12.37 -0.23 35.92
N GLY A 2 -13.29 -0.09 36.86
CA GLY A 2 -14.55 -0.86 36.85
C GLY A 2 -15.50 -0.49 35.70
N ALA A 3 -15.42 0.74 35.20
CA ALA A 3 -16.28 1.26 34.13
C ALA A 3 -15.92 0.67 32.75
N LEU A 4 -14.62 0.61 32.42
CA LEU A 4 -14.13 -0.04 31.20
C LEU A 4 -14.50 -1.53 31.20
N GLY A 5 -14.36 -2.21 32.35
CA GLY A 5 -14.75 -3.61 32.48
C GLY A 5 -16.23 -3.85 32.16
N ALA A 6 -17.12 -2.99 32.66
CA ALA A 6 -18.55 -3.07 32.36
C ALA A 6 -18.84 -2.82 30.87
N ALA A 7 -18.25 -1.79 30.27
CA ALA A 7 -18.42 -1.47 28.86
C ALA A 7 -17.92 -2.60 27.93
N LEU A 8 -16.79 -3.23 28.27
CA LEU A 8 -16.26 -4.38 27.53
C LEU A 8 -17.16 -5.61 27.65
N ALA A 9 -17.74 -5.85 28.83
CA ALA A 9 -18.70 -6.94 29.03
C ALA A 9 -19.99 -6.73 28.21
N GLU A 10 -20.49 -5.50 28.15
CA GLU A 10 -21.64 -5.13 27.32
C GLU A 10 -21.35 -5.36 25.82
N LEU A 11 -20.21 -4.84 25.34
CA LEU A 11 -19.78 -5.05 23.95
C LEU A 11 -19.63 -6.54 23.62
N ALA A 12 -19.03 -7.33 24.51
CA ALA A 12 -18.89 -8.77 24.32
C ALA A 12 -20.25 -9.48 24.27
N GLY A 13 -21.22 -9.06 25.08
CA GLY A 13 -22.60 -9.55 25.02
C GLY A 13 -23.25 -9.24 23.68
N ALA A 14 -23.13 -8.00 23.20
CA ALA A 14 -23.67 -7.58 21.90
C ALA A 14 -23.05 -8.37 20.73
N LEU A 15 -21.73 -8.57 20.74
CA LEU A 15 -21.03 -9.34 19.70
C LEU A 15 -21.46 -10.81 19.67
N LYS A 16 -21.68 -11.43 20.84
CA LYS A 16 -22.15 -12.82 20.92
C LYS A 16 -23.60 -12.98 20.46
N ALA A 17 -24.45 -11.98 20.71
CA ALA A 17 -25.86 -12.00 20.32
C ALA A 17 -26.08 -11.64 18.83
N ALA A 18 -25.10 -11.05 18.16
CA ALA A 18 -25.19 -10.66 16.76
C ALA A 18 -25.33 -11.90 15.85
N ARG A 19 -26.14 -11.80 14.78
CA ARG A 19 -26.22 -12.83 13.74
C ARG A 19 -24.99 -12.84 12.83
N TYR A 20 -24.39 -11.67 12.63
CA TYR A 20 -23.17 -11.49 11.85
C TYR A 20 -22.42 -10.25 12.36
N GLY A 21 -21.28 -10.45 13.02
CA GLY A 21 -20.42 -9.38 13.52
C GLY A 21 -19.28 -9.06 12.56
N VAL A 22 -18.93 -7.78 12.36
CA VAL A 22 -17.76 -7.39 11.57
C VAL A 22 -16.88 -6.46 12.39
N LEU A 23 -15.62 -6.86 12.60
CA LEU A 23 -14.60 -6.00 13.17
C LEU A 23 -13.86 -5.32 12.03
N THR A 24 -14.03 -3.99 11.92
CA THR A 24 -13.38 -3.18 10.90
C THR A 24 -12.28 -2.33 11.50
N TRP A 25 -11.21 -2.10 10.74
CA TRP A 25 -10.11 -1.25 11.16
C TRP A 25 -9.43 -0.59 9.96
N ASN A 26 -8.83 0.58 10.18
CA ASN A 26 -8.04 1.30 9.19
C ASN A 26 -6.57 1.27 9.63
N ALA A 27 -5.70 0.66 8.82
CA ALA A 27 -4.26 0.57 9.12
C ALA A 27 -3.64 1.94 9.43
N GLY A 28 -4.05 2.98 8.70
CA GLY A 28 -3.54 4.35 8.87
C GLY A 28 -4.02 5.06 10.14
N ALA A 29 -5.00 4.49 10.85
CA ALA A 29 -5.50 5.03 12.12
C ALA A 29 -4.93 4.28 13.35
N LEU A 30 -4.21 3.18 13.15
CA LEU A 30 -3.58 2.43 14.22
C LEU A 30 -2.23 3.06 14.58
N ASP A 31 -1.89 3.04 15.86
CA ASP A 31 -0.52 3.33 16.29
C ASP A 31 0.42 2.29 15.66
N PRO A 32 1.49 2.69 14.95
CA PRO A 32 2.44 1.75 14.35
C PRO A 32 3.05 0.76 15.34
N ALA A 33 3.19 1.11 16.62
CA ALA A 33 3.71 0.22 17.66
C ALA A 33 2.69 -0.83 18.11
N GLU A 34 1.39 -0.51 18.04
CA GLU A 34 0.30 -1.36 18.52
C GLU A 34 -0.49 -2.02 17.37
N GLY A 35 -0.19 -1.69 16.12
CA GLY A 35 -0.96 -2.14 14.97
C GLY A 35 -1.00 -3.66 14.83
N GLU A 36 0.15 -4.34 14.95
CA GLU A 36 0.25 -5.80 14.88
C GLU A 36 -0.55 -6.51 15.99
N PRO A 37 -0.38 -6.18 17.30
CA PRO A 37 -1.16 -6.82 18.35
C PRO A 37 -2.66 -6.51 18.24
N ILE A 38 -3.06 -5.29 17.84
CA ILE A 38 -4.47 -4.95 17.63
C ILE A 38 -5.09 -5.84 16.54
N VAL A 39 -4.42 -6.01 15.40
CA VAL A 39 -4.89 -6.86 14.30
C VAL A 39 -4.96 -8.33 14.74
N GLY A 40 -3.95 -8.81 15.49
CA GLY A 40 -3.94 -10.16 16.06
C GLY A 40 -5.10 -10.40 17.02
N HIS A 41 -5.39 -9.46 17.91
CA HIS A 41 -6.52 -9.54 18.83
C HIS A 41 -7.86 -9.50 18.11
N ALA A 42 -8.03 -8.67 17.07
CA ALA A 42 -9.24 -8.65 16.26
C ALA A 42 -9.49 -10.01 15.61
N ALA A 43 -8.45 -10.64 15.04
CA ALA A 43 -8.53 -11.99 14.48
C ALA A 43 -8.89 -13.04 15.54
N ALA A 44 -8.28 -12.97 16.73
CA ALA A 44 -8.58 -13.88 17.84
C ALA A 44 -10.02 -13.73 18.35
N ILE A 45 -10.52 -12.50 18.47
CA ILE A 45 -11.93 -12.23 18.84
C ILE A 45 -12.87 -12.83 17.80
N VAL A 46 -12.61 -12.62 16.50
CA VAL A 46 -13.42 -13.18 15.43
C VAL A 46 -13.38 -14.71 15.43
N ALA A 47 -12.21 -15.32 15.63
CA ALA A 47 -12.09 -16.77 15.78
C ALA A 47 -12.96 -17.29 16.94
N LYS A 48 -12.91 -16.60 18.10
CA LYS A 48 -13.71 -16.96 19.28
C LYS A 48 -15.21 -16.81 19.05
N LEU A 49 -15.65 -15.72 18.40
CA LEU A 49 -17.07 -15.51 18.08
C LEU A 49 -17.60 -16.59 17.13
N ASN A 50 -16.79 -17.03 16.17
CA ASN A 50 -17.19 -18.05 15.19
C ASN A 50 -17.44 -19.46 15.80
N GLU A 51 -17.08 -19.70 17.06
CA GLU A 51 -17.47 -20.93 17.78
C GLU A 51 -18.99 -21.03 17.98
N THR A 52 -19.70 -19.90 18.08
CA THR A 52 -21.13 -19.85 18.45
C THR A 52 -21.99 -18.98 17.55
N THR A 53 -21.40 -17.99 16.86
CA THR A 53 -22.09 -17.13 15.88
C THR A 53 -21.26 -17.01 14.59
N ARG A 54 -21.53 -16.01 13.75
CA ARG A 54 -20.72 -15.65 12.58
C ARG A 54 -20.07 -14.30 12.78
N ALA A 55 -18.77 -14.23 12.53
CA ALA A 55 -18.03 -12.99 12.56
C ALA A 55 -16.93 -12.94 11.50
N ALA A 56 -16.55 -11.74 11.09
CA ALA A 56 -15.46 -11.51 10.15
C ALA A 56 -14.61 -10.29 10.56
N VAL A 57 -13.37 -10.25 10.07
CA VAL A 57 -12.54 -9.05 10.09
C VAL A 57 -12.60 -8.41 8.70
N PHE A 58 -12.79 -7.10 8.64
CA PHE A 58 -12.76 -6.34 7.41
C PHE A 58 -11.72 -5.21 7.49
N PRO A 59 -10.47 -5.44 7.04
CA PRO A 59 -9.48 -4.38 6.96
C PRO A 59 -9.88 -3.37 5.89
N LEU A 60 -9.98 -2.10 6.28
CA LEU A 60 -10.13 -1.00 5.32
C LEU A 60 -8.80 -0.85 4.58
N GLY A 61 -8.80 -1.23 3.31
CA GLY A 61 -7.61 -1.23 2.46
C GLY A 61 -7.00 0.16 2.30
N GLY A 62 -5.72 0.18 1.91
CA GLY A 62 -5.01 1.44 1.67
C GLY A 62 -5.49 2.17 0.41
N ARG A 63 -5.11 3.45 0.34
CA ARG A 63 -5.35 4.34 -0.81
C ARG A 63 -4.42 4.02 -2.00
N ASP A 64 -4.67 4.67 -3.13
CA ASP A 64 -3.73 4.76 -4.26
C ASP A 64 -3.28 3.41 -4.83
N ASN A 65 -4.23 2.46 -4.88
CA ASN A 65 -4.02 1.08 -5.32
C ASN A 65 -2.91 0.32 -4.55
N LEU A 66 -2.75 0.63 -3.25
CA LEU A 66 -1.82 -0.09 -2.37
C LEU A 66 -2.04 -1.60 -2.42
N ILE A 67 -3.31 -2.03 -2.46
CA ILE A 67 -3.68 -3.44 -2.59
C ILE A 67 -3.17 -4.02 -3.91
N GLY A 68 -3.28 -3.30 -5.02
CA GLY A 68 -2.74 -3.75 -6.30
C GLY A 68 -1.22 -3.90 -6.30
N ALA A 69 -0.51 -2.95 -5.68
CA ALA A 69 0.95 -3.06 -5.51
C ALA A 69 1.33 -4.28 -4.64
N HIS A 70 0.56 -4.52 -3.59
CA HIS A 70 0.73 -5.68 -2.70
C HIS A 70 0.47 -7.00 -3.44
N GLN A 71 -0.63 -7.11 -4.20
CA GLN A 71 -0.96 -8.29 -5.00
C GLN A 71 0.09 -8.55 -6.08
N MET A 72 0.57 -7.50 -6.74
CA MET A 72 1.65 -7.61 -7.73
C MET A 72 2.93 -8.17 -7.10
N ALA A 73 3.34 -7.62 -5.96
CA ALA A 73 4.53 -8.10 -5.25
C ALA A 73 4.39 -9.58 -4.87
N LEU A 74 3.22 -9.98 -4.34
CA LEU A 74 2.95 -11.37 -3.97
C LEU A 74 3.05 -12.31 -5.17
N TRP A 75 2.36 -12.03 -6.29
CA TRP A 75 2.41 -12.93 -7.45
C TRP A 75 3.79 -12.95 -8.11
N ARG A 76 4.55 -11.85 -8.03
CA ARG A 76 5.79 -11.69 -8.79
C ARG A 76 7.00 -12.19 -8.03
N PHE A 77 7.05 -11.93 -6.73
CA PHE A 77 8.20 -12.16 -5.87
C PHE A 77 7.93 -13.16 -4.75
N GLY A 78 6.68 -13.60 -4.55
CA GLY A 78 6.29 -14.49 -3.46
C GLY A 78 6.15 -13.78 -2.10
N TYR A 79 6.38 -12.46 -2.06
CA TYR A 79 6.39 -11.64 -0.85
C TYR A 79 5.64 -10.32 -1.05
N PRO A 80 5.04 -9.74 -0.01
CA PRO A 80 4.30 -8.48 -0.12
C PRO A 80 5.24 -7.27 -0.29
N LEU A 81 4.74 -6.05 -0.09
CA LEU A 81 5.58 -4.85 -0.01
C LEU A 81 6.67 -4.98 1.07
N ARG A 82 7.72 -4.15 0.97
CA ARG A 82 8.95 -4.27 1.79
C ARG A 82 9.70 -5.57 1.47
N THR A 83 9.99 -5.74 0.19
CA THR A 83 10.70 -6.89 -0.37
C THR A 83 11.95 -6.39 -1.08
N LEU A 84 13.09 -7.00 -0.76
CA LEU A 84 14.32 -6.81 -1.50
C LEU A 84 14.31 -7.75 -2.70
N VAL A 85 14.70 -7.23 -3.87
CA VAL A 85 14.94 -8.03 -5.06
C VAL A 85 16.38 -7.79 -5.49
N ALA A 86 17.23 -8.79 -5.35
CA ALA A 86 18.66 -8.68 -5.63
C ALA A 86 19.21 -10.04 -6.09
N HIS A 87 20.17 -10.02 -7.01
CA HIS A 87 20.87 -11.23 -7.50
C HIS A 87 19.94 -12.34 -8.01
N GLY A 88 18.77 -11.99 -8.55
CA GLY A 88 17.80 -12.96 -9.06
C GLY A 88 16.88 -13.57 -7.99
N GLU A 89 17.02 -13.19 -6.73
CA GLU A 89 16.21 -13.66 -5.62
C GLU A 89 15.39 -12.52 -4.99
N ALA A 90 14.34 -12.91 -4.28
CA ALA A 90 13.53 -12.00 -3.47
C ALA A 90 13.60 -12.41 -2.00
N SER A 91 13.67 -11.44 -1.09
CA SER A 91 13.62 -11.67 0.34
C SER A 91 12.73 -10.65 1.04
N HIS A 92 12.13 -11.06 2.16
CA HIS A 92 11.17 -10.24 2.89
C HIS A 92 11.56 -10.08 4.35
N ALA A 93 11.78 -8.83 4.74
CA ALA A 93 12.06 -8.42 6.09
C ALA A 93 11.38 -7.07 6.35
N PRO A 94 10.10 -7.06 6.80
CA PRO A 94 9.28 -5.85 6.92
C PRO A 94 9.91 -4.71 7.72
N GLY A 95 10.76 -5.04 8.70
CA GLY A 95 11.47 -4.05 9.51
C GLY A 95 12.69 -3.47 8.78
N LEU A 96 13.48 -4.32 8.13
CA LEU A 96 14.71 -3.93 7.42
C LEU A 96 14.39 -3.17 6.14
N TYR A 97 13.42 -3.66 5.35
CA TYR A 97 13.03 -3.08 4.07
C TYR A 97 11.87 -2.07 4.20
N ALA A 98 11.56 -1.62 5.42
CA ALA A 98 10.70 -0.45 5.61
C ALA A 98 11.38 0.78 5.00
N THR A 99 10.61 1.62 4.29
CA THR A 99 11.13 2.84 3.64
C THR A 99 11.99 3.69 4.58
N SER A 100 11.55 3.90 5.83
CA SER A 100 12.29 4.69 6.83
C SER A 100 13.67 4.11 7.19
N ARG A 101 13.90 2.81 6.96
CA ARG A 101 15.19 2.15 7.13
C ARG A 101 15.96 2.07 5.82
N ALA A 102 15.32 1.54 4.78
CA ALA A 102 15.93 1.26 3.49
C ALA A 102 16.55 2.50 2.84
N VAL A 103 15.94 3.68 2.98
CA VAL A 103 16.48 4.93 2.40
C VAL A 103 17.83 5.35 2.98
N ARG A 104 18.21 4.86 4.17
CA ARG A 104 19.50 5.18 4.79
C ARG A 104 20.66 4.44 4.16
N ASP A 105 20.38 3.27 3.59
CA ASP A 105 21.37 2.40 2.95
C ASP A 105 21.33 2.55 1.42
N ALA A 106 20.36 3.29 0.89
CA ALA A 106 20.16 3.50 -0.54
C ALA A 106 21.12 4.56 -1.11
N ASP A 107 21.68 4.24 -2.27
CA ASP A 107 22.48 5.14 -3.11
C ASP A 107 21.61 5.86 -4.17
N LEU A 108 20.40 5.37 -4.44
CA LEU A 108 19.42 5.96 -5.35
C LEU A 108 17.98 5.75 -4.84
N LEU A 109 17.12 6.75 -5.07
CA LEU A 109 15.69 6.64 -4.81
C LEU A 109 14.88 6.80 -6.10
N LEU A 110 14.08 5.77 -6.43
CA LEU A 110 13.01 5.86 -7.42
C LEU A 110 11.67 6.10 -6.72
N HIS A 111 11.14 7.32 -6.85
CA HIS A 111 9.82 7.69 -6.34
C HIS A 111 8.75 7.50 -7.42
N VAL A 112 7.69 6.75 -7.11
CA VAL A 112 6.56 6.53 -8.02
C VAL A 112 5.27 6.94 -7.34
N SER A 113 4.60 7.96 -7.86
CA SER A 113 3.32 8.46 -7.31
C SER A 113 2.43 9.05 -8.40
N ALA A 114 1.53 8.24 -8.97
CA ALA A 114 0.69 8.66 -10.09
C ALA A 114 -0.74 9.06 -9.70
N PHE A 115 -1.24 8.58 -8.55
CA PHE A 115 -2.61 8.87 -8.10
C PHE A 115 -2.75 10.24 -7.46
N ARG A 116 -1.68 10.74 -6.82
CA ARG A 116 -1.69 11.98 -6.02
C ARG A 116 -0.34 12.69 -6.07
N PRO A 117 -0.32 14.01 -5.83
CA PRO A 117 0.91 14.80 -5.74
C PRO A 117 1.67 14.56 -4.41
N ASP A 118 1.84 13.30 -4.00
CA ASP A 118 2.52 12.95 -2.76
C ASP A 118 4.05 13.06 -2.96
N PRO A 119 4.76 13.80 -2.06
CA PRO A 119 6.20 13.97 -2.16
C PRO A 119 6.96 12.66 -1.85
N PRO A 120 8.22 12.52 -2.30
CA PRO A 120 9.07 11.41 -1.90
C PRO A 120 9.36 11.44 -0.40
N PRO A 121 9.73 10.29 0.21
CA PRO A 121 10.31 10.30 1.55
C PRO A 121 11.60 11.14 1.59
N ALA A 122 11.98 11.59 2.79
CA ALA A 122 13.23 12.31 2.98
C ALA A 122 14.43 11.46 2.51
N PHE A 123 15.13 11.94 1.49
CA PHE A 123 16.27 11.28 0.88
C PHE A 123 17.25 12.32 0.31
N SER A 124 18.50 12.27 0.77
CA SER A 124 19.53 13.24 0.41
C SER A 124 20.89 12.61 0.09
N SER A 125 21.03 11.28 0.22
CA SER A 125 22.31 10.57 0.04
C SER A 125 22.70 10.33 -1.41
N GLY A 126 21.78 10.51 -2.37
CA GLY A 126 22.06 10.22 -3.78
C GLY A 126 21.04 10.78 -4.78
N PRO A 127 21.03 10.25 -6.01
CA PRO A 127 20.12 10.68 -7.06
C PRO A 127 18.66 10.32 -6.76
N LEU A 128 17.77 11.27 -7.01
CA LEU A 128 16.32 11.12 -6.93
C LEU A 128 15.73 11.09 -8.35
N ILE A 129 15.13 9.96 -8.71
CA ILE A 129 14.33 9.80 -9.93
C ILE A 129 12.86 9.78 -9.53
N ALA A 130 12.04 10.64 -10.12
CA ALA A 130 10.62 10.74 -9.83
C ALA A 130 9.76 10.44 -11.07
N LEU A 131 8.93 9.40 -10.98
CA LEU A 131 7.78 9.14 -11.85
C LEU A 131 6.51 9.57 -11.10
N ALA A 132 6.18 10.86 -11.15
CA ALA A 132 5.17 11.41 -10.24
C ALA A 132 4.14 12.30 -10.95
N HIS A 133 3.04 12.55 -10.25
CA HIS A 133 1.99 13.46 -10.68
C HIS A 133 2.58 14.86 -10.99
N PRO A 134 2.12 15.56 -12.05
CA PRO A 134 2.70 16.85 -12.46
C PRO A 134 2.69 17.95 -11.39
N HIS A 135 1.74 17.89 -10.46
CA HIS A 135 1.62 18.84 -9.34
C HIS A 135 2.35 18.40 -8.06
N THR A 136 3.17 17.35 -8.10
CA THR A 136 3.96 16.97 -6.93
C THR A 136 4.93 18.09 -6.57
N GLU A 137 4.83 18.60 -5.34
CA GLU A 137 5.81 19.51 -4.77
C GLU A 137 6.96 18.70 -4.20
N PHE A 138 8.19 19.00 -4.63
CA PHE A 138 9.37 18.29 -4.19
C PHE A 138 10.17 19.10 -3.16
N PRO A 139 10.50 18.55 -1.98
CA PRO A 139 11.36 19.22 -1.01
C PRO A 139 12.76 19.53 -1.55
N ARG A 140 13.24 18.69 -2.49
CA ARG A 140 14.46 18.86 -3.29
C ARG A 140 14.10 18.50 -4.72
N GLU A 141 14.58 19.29 -5.69
CA GLU A 141 14.41 18.98 -7.11
C GLU A 141 14.97 17.58 -7.46
N PRO A 142 14.17 16.70 -8.08
CA PRO A 142 14.65 15.41 -8.57
C PRO A 142 15.73 15.59 -9.65
N ASP A 143 16.74 14.73 -9.63
CA ASP A 143 17.75 14.67 -10.70
C ASP A 143 17.12 14.27 -12.04
N VAL A 144 16.04 13.48 -11.99
CA VAL A 144 15.19 13.19 -13.15
C VAL A 144 13.73 13.23 -12.71
N PHE A 145 12.93 14.06 -13.38
CA PHE A 145 11.47 14.09 -13.21
C PHE A 145 10.76 13.75 -14.51
N ILE A 146 9.96 12.69 -14.48
CA ILE A 146 9.07 12.29 -15.58
C ILE A 146 7.63 12.43 -15.08
N PRO A 147 6.89 13.45 -15.56
CA PRO A 147 5.49 13.62 -15.19
C PRO A 147 4.65 12.48 -15.78
N VAL A 148 3.88 11.81 -14.92
CA VAL A 148 3.01 10.69 -15.32
C VAL A 148 1.54 11.03 -15.13
N GLY A 149 0.70 10.48 -16.00
CA GLY A 149 -0.75 10.61 -15.92
C GLY A 149 -1.35 9.79 -14.77
N THR A 150 -2.48 10.25 -14.26
CA THR A 150 -3.24 9.55 -13.22
C THR A 150 -4.03 8.38 -13.82
N PRO A 151 -3.84 7.14 -13.33
CA PRO A 151 -4.63 5.99 -13.79
C PRO A 151 -6.12 6.20 -13.52
N GLY A 152 -6.96 5.90 -14.51
CA GLY A 152 -8.41 6.11 -14.42
C GLY A 152 -8.87 7.55 -14.68
N VAL A 153 -7.93 8.46 -15.00
CA VAL A 153 -8.22 9.81 -15.46
C VAL A 153 -7.55 10.06 -16.80
N ASP A 154 -6.22 9.95 -16.83
CA ASP A 154 -5.39 10.28 -18.00
C ASP A 154 -5.09 9.06 -18.88
N HIS A 155 -5.20 7.85 -18.32
CA HIS A 155 -5.04 6.60 -19.06
C HIS A 155 -5.84 5.46 -18.41
N ALA A 156 -6.13 4.41 -19.19
CA ALA A 156 -6.73 3.18 -18.68
C ALA A 156 -5.74 2.42 -17.78
N GLY A 157 -6.27 1.54 -16.92
CA GLY A 157 -5.43 0.79 -15.97
C GLY A 157 -6.22 -0.24 -15.19
N GLN A 158 -5.62 -0.74 -14.12
CA GLN A 158 -6.24 -1.72 -13.23
C GLN A 158 -5.97 -1.34 -11.78
N VAL A 159 -7.00 -1.47 -10.95
CA VAL A 159 -6.87 -1.31 -9.50
C VAL A 159 -7.52 -2.47 -8.79
N PHE A 160 -7.03 -2.81 -7.61
CA PHE A 160 -7.68 -3.80 -6.76
C PHE A 160 -8.57 -3.11 -5.75
N ARG A 161 -9.80 -3.60 -5.62
CA ARG A 161 -10.72 -3.16 -4.57
C ARG A 161 -10.14 -3.49 -3.19
N MET A 162 -10.51 -2.69 -2.19
CA MET A 162 -9.94 -2.77 -0.83
C MET A 162 -10.06 -4.16 -0.18
N ASP A 163 -11.07 -4.94 -0.54
CA ASP A 163 -11.25 -6.31 -0.04
C ASP A 163 -10.30 -7.34 -0.70
N SER A 164 -9.40 -6.89 -1.58
CA SER A 164 -8.35 -7.68 -2.23
C SER A 164 -8.83 -8.77 -3.19
N VAL A 165 -10.14 -8.90 -3.43
CA VAL A 165 -10.68 -9.98 -4.27
C VAL A 165 -10.82 -9.55 -5.73
N VAL A 166 -11.21 -8.30 -5.97
CA VAL A 166 -11.65 -7.87 -7.31
C VAL A 166 -10.65 -6.89 -7.92
N CYS A 167 -10.09 -7.27 -9.06
CA CYS A 167 -9.43 -6.35 -9.98
C CYS A 167 -10.50 -5.60 -10.79
N LEU A 168 -10.46 -4.28 -10.74
CA LEU A 168 -11.38 -3.38 -11.42
C LEU A 168 -10.66 -2.68 -12.57
N PRO A 169 -11.22 -2.73 -13.80
CA PRO A 169 -10.68 -1.96 -14.90
C PRO A 169 -10.95 -0.47 -14.68
N LEU A 170 -9.94 0.34 -14.94
CA LEU A 170 -10.06 1.79 -15.02
C LEU A 170 -10.14 2.21 -16.48
N VAL A 171 -11.01 3.17 -16.76
CA VAL A 171 -11.14 3.79 -18.08
C VAL A 171 -10.42 5.13 -18.11
N LYS A 172 -9.98 5.53 -19.30
CA LYS A 172 -9.45 6.88 -19.54
C LYS A 172 -10.62 7.86 -19.63
N LEU A 173 -10.51 9.00 -18.96
CA LEU A 173 -11.55 10.03 -18.91
C LEU A 173 -11.17 11.30 -19.69
N ARG A 174 -9.87 11.56 -19.89
CA ARG A 174 -9.39 12.72 -20.66
C ARG A 174 -8.06 12.45 -21.36
N GLU A 175 -7.75 13.29 -22.33
CA GLU A 175 -6.44 13.36 -22.97
C GLU A 175 -5.54 14.35 -22.23
N ALA A 176 -4.42 13.87 -21.66
CA ALA A 176 -3.46 14.71 -20.95
C ALA A 176 -2.09 14.79 -21.64
N GLY A 177 -1.82 13.94 -22.64
CA GLY A 177 -0.49 13.84 -23.28
C GLY A 177 0.62 13.29 -22.36
N LEU A 178 0.27 12.86 -21.15
CA LEU A 178 1.22 12.31 -20.18
C LEU A 178 1.39 10.79 -20.38
N ALA A 179 2.61 10.31 -20.16
CA ALA A 179 2.88 8.89 -20.14
C ALA A 179 2.26 8.24 -18.89
N SER A 180 1.84 6.98 -19.00
CA SER A 180 1.61 6.14 -17.83
C SER A 180 2.93 5.75 -17.17
N VAL A 181 2.88 5.37 -15.88
CA VAL A 181 4.04 4.79 -15.17
C VAL A 181 4.62 3.58 -15.93
N GLY A 182 3.74 2.73 -16.48
CA GLY A 182 4.16 1.55 -17.25
C GLY A 182 4.93 1.91 -18.53
N GLN A 183 4.49 2.95 -19.25
CA GLN A 183 5.21 3.44 -20.44
C GLN A 183 6.56 4.05 -20.07
N ALA A 184 6.63 4.86 -19.01
CA ALA A 184 7.88 5.43 -18.52
C ALA A 184 8.87 4.32 -18.09
N ALA A 185 8.41 3.34 -17.31
CA ALA A 185 9.23 2.20 -16.90
C ALA A 185 9.71 1.36 -18.09
N ALA A 186 8.86 1.12 -19.09
CA ALA A 186 9.24 0.40 -20.30
C ALA A 186 10.33 1.14 -21.10
N ALA A 187 10.20 2.47 -21.25
CA ALA A 187 11.21 3.28 -21.92
C ALA A 187 12.57 3.23 -21.19
N ILE A 188 12.57 3.35 -19.85
CA ILE A 188 13.78 3.22 -19.02
C ILE A 188 14.47 1.87 -19.24
N LEU A 189 13.70 0.78 -19.22
CA LEU A 189 14.22 -0.57 -19.43
C LEU A 189 14.81 -0.77 -20.83
N GLN A 190 14.23 -0.13 -21.86
CA GLN A 190 14.76 -0.20 -23.22
C GLN A 190 16.06 0.59 -23.37
N SER A 191 16.15 1.78 -22.77
CA SER A 191 17.38 2.58 -22.77
C SER A 191 18.55 1.92 -22.03
N GLY A 192 18.28 1.18 -20.95
CA GLY A 192 19.32 0.45 -20.21
C GLY A 192 19.80 -0.84 -20.89
N ARG A 193 19.14 -1.26 -21.97
CA ARG A 193 19.52 -2.42 -22.80
C ARG A 193 20.17 -2.02 -24.12
N ALA A 194 20.28 -0.73 -24.41
CA ALA A 194 21.06 -0.25 -25.54
C ALA A 194 22.55 -0.58 -25.30
N PRO A 195 23.27 -1.10 -26.31
CA PRO A 195 24.65 -1.54 -26.17
C PRO A 195 25.62 -0.41 -25.80
#